data_AF-A0A8H6F9F0-F1
#
_entry.id   AF-A0A8H6F9F0-F1
#
_cell.length_a   1.000
_cell.length_b   1.000
_cell.length_c   1.000
_cell.angle_alpha   90.00
_cell.angle_beta   90.00
_cell.angle_gamma   90.00
#
_symmetry.space_group_name_H-M   'P 1'
#
loop_
_entity.id
_entity.type
_entity.pdbx_description
1 polymer ?
#
loop_
_entity_poly.entity_id
_entity_poly.type
_entity_poly.pdbx_seq_one_letter_code
_entity_poly.pdbx_strand_id
1 'polypeptide(L)'
;MATLPKHIYTQITPDAGTGLFASEAIPPGVEILRIERPLVSVLDSPHLKDTCSECSLWLPQNDDDRDPKCKRLKACQACKVTKYCCKECQTQSWKKHHKYECKIFAKLYPNVLPNTVRIVMQLLLRLNAKSLPDPEWQAFLDLQSHVDEIRSSQIKNEDGLTTWHAIELMSQAASSYSGSQEPISFIQTLTARILINSHTLTTPNLDPLGITNGLPDPRPDHNFDAVQARAVGLQAEASTLPQDRAAALLKSALGFLGHYPPHRQPSPSILHTAFLNAIATQSWAIALSYALKAYFLIDPLHYRSSWHPVRVVRKWVLLRLVTQIAGIVSEGDGSIKGLEKFGINWQIVAVGLFHEISDGAPHSHGSNSPFTAEVKAFGEGAGMGRGKCEKALLEEEWAKLRKVADG
;
A
#
# COMPACT_ATOMS: atom_id res chain seq x y z
N MET A 1 17.49 11.58 16.86
CA MET A 1 16.88 12.05 15.60
C MET A 1 17.49 11.30 14.45
N ALA A 2 16.68 10.62 13.66
CA ALA A 2 17.13 10.08 12.38
C ALA A 2 17.09 11.23 11.36
N THR A 3 18.25 11.77 10.98
CA THR A 3 18.34 12.70 9.85
C THR A 3 18.15 11.91 8.57
N LEU A 4 17.25 12.38 7.69
CA LEU A 4 17.10 11.76 6.37
C LEU A 4 18.44 11.77 5.61
N PRO A 5 18.78 10.69 4.89
CA PRO A 5 19.92 10.70 3.99
C PRO A 5 19.78 11.82 2.95
N LYS A 6 20.91 12.32 2.42
CA LYS A 6 20.92 13.40 1.42
C LYS A 6 20.06 13.14 0.18
N HIS A 7 19.89 11.88 -0.19
CA HIS A 7 19.11 11.49 -1.36
C HIS A 7 17.62 11.29 -1.07
N ILE A 8 17.19 11.42 0.18
CA ILE A 8 15.79 11.32 0.61
C ILE A 8 15.30 12.69 1.02
N TYR A 9 14.13 13.08 0.51
CA TYR A 9 13.50 14.36 0.83
C TYR A 9 12.00 14.18 1.04
N THR A 10 11.35 15.15 1.68
CA THR A 10 9.89 15.19 1.78
C THR A 10 9.27 16.14 0.80
N GLN A 11 8.08 15.78 0.32
CA GLN A 11 7.27 16.60 -0.56
C GLN A 11 5.80 16.38 -0.24
N ILE A 12 5.00 17.44 -0.32
CA ILE A 12 3.55 17.36 -0.23
C ILE A 12 2.99 17.08 -1.62
N THR A 13 2.09 16.11 -1.70
CA THR A 13 1.35 15.74 -2.91
C THR A 13 -0.12 16.10 -2.74
N PRO A 14 -0.83 16.49 -3.82
CA PRO A 14 -2.23 16.89 -3.74
C PRO A 14 -3.15 15.80 -3.16
N ASP A 15 -2.88 14.54 -3.50
CA ASP A 15 -3.80 13.42 -3.20
C ASP A 15 -3.39 12.60 -1.98
N ALA A 16 -2.14 12.75 -1.52
CA ALA A 16 -1.50 11.83 -0.59
C ALA A 16 -0.73 12.54 0.55
N GLY A 17 -0.91 13.86 0.69
CA GLY A 17 -0.22 14.64 1.72
C GLY A 17 1.30 14.59 1.57
N THR A 18 2.01 14.76 2.67
CA THR A 18 3.46 14.65 2.81
C THR A 18 3.92 13.23 2.49
N GLY A 19 5.00 13.07 1.73
CA GLY A 19 5.59 11.77 1.39
C GLY A 19 7.10 11.82 1.49
N LEU A 20 7.75 10.65 1.57
CA LEU A 20 9.21 10.50 1.42
C LEU A 20 9.52 10.10 -0.01
N PHE A 21 10.44 10.84 -0.62
CA PHE A 21 10.83 10.69 -2.01
C PHE A 21 12.34 10.50 -2.12
N ALA A 22 12.76 9.71 -3.09
CA ALA A 22 14.15 9.58 -3.47
C ALA A 22 14.47 10.53 -4.62
N SER A 23 15.56 11.27 -4.50
CA SER A 23 16.08 12.14 -5.58
C SER A 23 16.88 11.37 -6.63
N GLU A 24 17.19 10.10 -6.36
CA GLU A 24 17.92 9.20 -7.25
C GLU A 24 17.44 7.75 -7.08
N ALA A 25 17.83 6.87 -8.02
CA ALA A 25 17.51 5.45 -7.93
C ALA A 25 18.30 4.78 -6.79
N ILE A 26 17.61 4.06 -5.90
CA ILE A 26 18.21 3.36 -4.76
C ILE A 26 18.35 1.87 -5.10
N PRO A 27 19.57 1.30 -5.11
CA PRO A 27 19.75 -0.13 -5.36
C PRO A 27 19.09 -1.02 -4.29
N PRO A 28 18.66 -2.25 -4.64
CA PRO A 28 18.14 -3.20 -3.67
C PRO A 28 19.14 -3.48 -2.54
N GLY A 29 18.65 -3.52 -1.29
CA GLY A 29 19.45 -3.82 -0.10
C GLY A 29 20.13 -2.62 0.56
N VAL A 30 20.00 -1.41 0.00
CA VAL A 30 20.50 -0.18 0.64
C VAL A 30 19.57 0.25 1.77
N GLU A 31 20.13 0.55 2.93
CA GLU A 31 19.39 1.14 4.05
C GLU A 31 18.99 2.59 3.73
N ILE A 32 17.67 2.83 3.67
CA ILE A 32 17.10 4.15 3.41
C ILE A 32 16.93 4.94 4.71
N LEU A 33 16.55 4.25 5.79
CA LEU A 33 16.24 4.87 7.06
C LEU A 33 16.43 3.88 8.20
N ARG A 34 17.00 4.37 9.30
CA ARG A 34 17.09 3.66 10.57
C ARG A 34 16.59 4.53 11.71
N ILE A 35 15.70 3.96 12.51
CA ILE A 35 15.17 4.59 13.71
C ILE A 35 15.65 3.77 14.90
N GLU A 36 16.72 4.23 15.53
CA GLU A 36 17.32 3.48 16.64
C GLU A 36 16.42 3.45 17.88
N ARG A 37 15.63 4.50 18.11
CA ARG A 37 14.79 4.64 19.30
C ARG A 37 13.43 5.23 18.92
N PRO A 38 12.38 4.40 18.83
CA PRO A 38 11.04 4.92 18.62
C PRO A 38 10.59 5.77 19.82
N LEU A 39 9.72 6.76 19.54
CA LEU A 39 9.16 7.64 20.56
C LEU A 39 8.42 6.82 21.61
N VAL A 40 7.62 5.85 21.16
CA VAL A 40 6.84 4.91 21.98
C VAL A 40 6.83 3.50 21.37
N SER A 41 6.80 2.51 22.25
CA SER A 41 6.76 1.09 21.90
C SER A 41 6.15 0.33 23.07
N VAL A 42 5.19 -0.55 22.79
CA VAL A 42 4.60 -1.45 23.79
C VAL A 42 4.43 -2.84 23.20
N LEU A 43 4.65 -3.86 24.03
CA LEU A 43 4.49 -5.27 23.66
C LEU A 43 3.05 -5.72 23.83
N ASP A 44 2.57 -6.61 22.97
CA ASP A 44 1.30 -7.31 23.14
C ASP A 44 1.30 -8.11 24.45
N SER A 45 0.13 -8.23 25.08
CA SER A 45 -0.02 -8.91 26.38
C SER A 45 0.57 -10.33 26.39
N PRO A 46 0.39 -11.17 25.36
CA PRO A 46 1.01 -12.50 25.30
C PRO A 46 2.55 -12.48 25.30
N HIS A 47 3.15 -11.41 24.77
CA HIS A 47 4.60 -11.26 24.57
C HIS A 47 5.31 -10.52 25.71
N LEU A 48 4.58 -9.97 26.69
CA LEU A 48 5.19 -9.44 27.93
C LEU A 48 5.98 -10.50 28.71
N LYS A 49 5.68 -11.79 28.49
CA LYS A 49 6.33 -12.88 29.22
C LYS A 49 7.68 -13.30 28.65
N ASP A 50 7.91 -13.07 27.35
CA ASP A 50 9.03 -13.61 26.56
C ASP A 50 9.78 -12.52 25.77
N THR A 51 9.32 -11.27 25.78
CA THR A 51 9.99 -10.17 25.08
C THR A 51 10.43 -9.07 26.05
N CYS A 52 11.65 -8.54 25.86
CA CYS A 52 12.15 -7.45 26.67
C CYS A 52 11.37 -6.15 26.41
N SER A 53 10.83 -5.52 27.46
CA SER A 53 10.04 -4.29 27.36
C SER A 53 10.83 -3.02 27.00
N GLU A 54 12.16 -3.10 26.84
CA GLU A 54 13.00 -1.95 26.44
C GLU A 54 13.59 -2.12 25.04
N CYS A 55 14.30 -3.22 24.79
CA CYS A 55 14.97 -3.47 23.51
C CYS A 55 14.19 -4.35 22.54
N SER A 56 12.98 -4.80 22.92
CA SER A 56 12.15 -5.73 22.15
C SER A 56 12.83 -7.06 21.79
N LEU A 57 13.92 -7.42 22.47
CA LEU A 57 14.57 -8.72 22.29
C LEU A 57 13.59 -9.82 22.70
N TRP A 58 13.15 -10.59 21.70
CA TRP A 58 12.30 -11.76 21.87
C TRP A 58 13.15 -12.97 22.29
N LEU A 59 12.80 -13.56 23.43
CA LEU A 59 13.45 -14.70 24.06
C LEU A 59 12.38 -15.76 24.40
N PRO A 60 11.94 -16.57 23.40
CA PRO A 60 10.96 -17.61 23.64
C PRO A 60 11.46 -18.61 24.69
N GLN A 61 10.55 -19.10 25.54
CA GLN A 61 10.94 -19.86 26.73
C GLN A 61 11.54 -21.24 26.41
N ASN A 62 11.26 -21.79 25.22
CA ASN A 62 11.54 -23.17 24.81
C ASN A 62 12.56 -23.31 23.66
N ASP A 63 13.46 -22.34 23.48
CA ASP A 63 14.49 -22.44 22.44
C ASP A 63 15.79 -23.05 23.01
N ASP A 64 16.20 -24.21 22.48
CA ASP A 64 17.37 -24.95 22.95
C ASP A 64 18.69 -24.41 22.36
N ASP A 65 18.63 -23.54 21.33
CA ASP A 65 19.80 -22.93 20.66
C ASP A 65 20.24 -21.59 21.28
N ARG A 66 19.89 -21.33 22.55
CA ARG A 66 20.14 -20.05 23.24
C ARG A 66 21.62 -19.71 23.43
N ASP A 67 21.97 -18.43 23.20
CA ASP A 67 23.19 -17.83 23.74
C ASP A 67 23.21 -17.97 25.28
N PRO A 68 24.23 -18.64 25.87
CA PRO A 68 24.35 -18.86 27.30
C PRO A 68 24.33 -17.59 28.17
N LYS A 69 24.53 -16.39 27.60
CA LYS A 69 24.52 -15.12 28.35
C LYS A 69 23.13 -14.50 28.53
N CYS A 70 22.12 -14.91 27.74
CA CYS A 70 20.77 -14.30 27.72
C CYS A 70 19.67 -15.30 28.14
N LYS A 71 19.79 -15.90 29.34
CA LYS A 71 19.00 -17.09 29.69
C LYS A 71 17.51 -16.87 30.02
N ARG A 72 17.09 -15.68 30.48
CA ARG A 72 15.69 -15.41 30.89
C ARG A 72 15.43 -13.94 31.18
N LEU A 73 14.22 -13.47 30.87
CA LEU A 73 13.77 -12.14 31.25
C LEU A 73 13.47 -12.04 32.75
N LYS A 74 13.83 -10.91 33.37
CA LYS A 74 13.56 -10.59 34.77
C LYS A 74 12.41 -9.59 34.85
N ALA A 75 11.37 -9.92 35.62
CA ALA A 75 10.23 -9.02 35.82
C ALA A 75 10.60 -7.82 36.71
N CYS A 76 9.99 -6.66 36.43
CA CYS A 76 10.01 -5.53 37.35
C CYS A 76 9.40 -5.95 38.68
N GLN A 77 10.14 -5.77 39.78
CA GLN A 77 9.71 -6.29 41.08
C GLN A 77 8.48 -5.57 41.66
N ALA A 78 8.23 -4.33 41.24
CA ALA A 78 7.11 -3.54 41.71
C ALA A 78 5.81 -3.85 40.96
N CYS A 79 5.81 -3.71 39.62
CA CYS A 79 4.58 -3.89 38.84
C CYS A 79 4.31 -5.32 38.37
N LYS A 80 5.35 -6.17 38.27
CA LYS A 80 5.32 -7.52 37.69
C LYS A 80 4.88 -7.61 36.20
N VAL A 81 4.48 -6.50 35.57
CA VAL A 81 4.03 -6.44 34.17
C VAL A 81 5.20 -6.43 33.18
N THR A 82 6.14 -5.50 33.30
CA THR A 82 7.27 -5.40 32.35
C THR A 82 8.40 -6.37 32.72
N LYS A 83 9.11 -6.86 31.70
CA LYS A 83 10.27 -7.75 31.89
C LYS A 83 11.47 -7.30 31.04
N TYR A 84 12.68 -7.56 31.54
CA TYR A 84 13.91 -7.07 30.94
C TYR A 84 14.96 -8.17 30.79
N CYS A 85 15.72 -8.16 29.68
CA CYS A 85 16.80 -9.11 29.45
C CYS A 85 18.02 -8.84 30.35
N CYS A 86 18.24 -7.59 30.74
CA CYS A 86 19.36 -7.18 31.58
C CYS A 86 19.02 -5.95 32.45
N LYS A 87 19.91 -5.63 33.40
CA LYS A 87 19.74 -4.49 34.33
C LYS A 87 19.84 -3.16 33.59
N GLU A 88 20.61 -3.12 32.51
CA GLU A 88 20.81 -1.96 31.66
C GLU A 88 19.49 -1.59 30.97
N CYS A 89 18.78 -2.58 30.39
CA CYS A 89 17.46 -2.38 29.79
C CYS A 89 16.43 -1.89 30.81
N GLN A 90 16.41 -2.50 32.02
CA GLN A 90 15.54 -2.04 33.09
C GLN A 90 15.83 -0.58 33.49
N THR A 91 17.11 -0.21 33.58
CA THR A 91 17.53 1.14 33.95
C THR A 91 17.19 2.16 32.87
N GLN A 92 17.37 1.81 31.59
CA GLN A 92 17.00 2.65 30.46
C GLN A 92 15.48 2.89 30.40
N SER A 93 14.69 1.81 30.52
CA SER A 93 13.22 1.89 30.60
C SER A 93 12.75 2.75 31.76
N TRP A 94 13.34 2.58 32.94
CA TRP A 94 13.05 3.39 34.13
C TRP A 94 13.31 4.88 33.90
N LYS A 95 14.48 5.22 33.34
CA LYS A 95 14.84 6.61 33.03
C LYS A 95 13.90 7.22 31.98
N LYS A 96 13.55 6.45 30.94
CA LYS A 96 12.75 6.89 29.79
C LYS A 96 11.27 7.10 30.11
N HIS A 97 10.60 6.12 30.73
CA HIS A 97 9.15 6.17 30.90
C HIS A 97 8.60 5.33 32.06
N HIS A 98 9.19 4.17 32.36
CA HIS A 98 8.56 3.18 33.22
C HIS A 98 8.31 3.67 34.65
N LYS A 99 9.14 4.59 35.16
CA LYS A 99 8.98 5.18 36.51
C LYS A 99 7.64 5.88 36.71
N TYR A 100 7.03 6.39 35.63
CA TYR A 100 5.75 7.11 35.69
C TYR A 100 4.54 6.16 35.67
N GLU A 101 4.64 5.03 34.98
CA GLU A 101 3.54 4.06 34.78
C GLU A 101 3.59 2.86 35.75
N CYS A 102 4.74 2.59 36.38
CA CYS A 102 4.95 1.39 37.19
C CYS A 102 3.93 1.24 38.32
N LYS A 103 3.55 2.33 39.01
CA LYS A 103 2.56 2.29 40.08
C LYS A 103 1.15 1.96 39.56
N ILE A 104 0.81 2.44 38.38
CA ILE A 104 -0.48 2.17 37.73
C ILE A 104 -0.56 0.68 37.40
N PHE A 105 0.47 0.14 36.75
CA PHE A 105 0.55 -1.29 36.45
C PHE A 105 0.55 -2.17 37.70
N ALA A 106 1.25 -1.77 38.77
CA ALA A 106 1.23 -2.51 40.03
C ALA A 106 -0.18 -2.60 40.64
N LYS A 107 -0.97 -1.53 40.54
CA LYS A 107 -2.36 -1.49 41.06
C LYS A 107 -3.31 -2.36 40.22
N LEU A 108 -3.06 -2.47 38.91
CA LEU A 108 -3.94 -3.19 37.98
C LEU A 108 -3.61 -4.67 37.86
N TYR A 109 -2.38 -5.09 38.20
CA TYR A 109 -1.92 -6.47 38.07
C TYR A 109 -2.90 -7.46 38.73
N PRO A 110 -3.29 -8.56 38.05
CA PRO A 110 -2.73 -9.10 36.81
C PRO A 110 -3.31 -8.52 35.51
N ASN A 111 -4.23 -7.55 35.58
CA ASN A 111 -4.85 -6.98 34.39
C ASN A 111 -3.87 -6.07 33.62
N VAL A 112 -3.79 -6.28 32.32
CA VAL A 112 -2.95 -5.48 31.41
C VAL A 112 -3.86 -4.66 30.50
N LEU A 113 -3.63 -3.35 30.47
CA LEU A 113 -4.38 -2.44 29.62
C LEU A 113 -4.12 -2.70 28.12
N PRO A 114 -5.09 -2.43 27.23
CA PRO A 114 -4.88 -2.50 25.79
C PRO A 114 -3.69 -1.65 25.32
N ASN A 115 -3.04 -2.04 24.23
CA ASN A 115 -1.80 -1.40 23.78
C ASN A 115 -1.95 0.11 23.52
N THR A 116 -3.00 0.51 22.81
CA THR A 116 -3.26 1.92 22.51
C THR A 116 -3.44 2.73 23.79
N VAL A 117 -4.15 2.18 24.79
CA VAL A 117 -4.29 2.82 26.12
C VAL A 117 -2.93 2.95 26.79
N ARG A 118 -2.08 1.91 26.75
CA ARG A 118 -0.73 1.97 27.32
C ARG A 118 0.14 3.03 26.63
N ILE A 119 0.11 3.12 25.30
CA ILE A 119 0.87 4.14 24.56
C ILE A 119 0.39 5.55 24.91
N VAL A 120 -0.92 5.80 24.81
CA VAL A 120 -1.46 7.15 25.05
C VAL A 120 -1.23 7.55 26.50
N MET A 121 -1.44 6.64 27.46
CA MET A 121 -1.11 6.87 28.87
C MET A 121 0.38 7.18 29.06
N GLN A 122 1.28 6.44 28.40
CA GLN A 122 2.73 6.67 28.46
C GLN A 122 3.11 8.06 27.90
N LEU A 123 2.50 8.49 26.80
CA LEU A 123 2.69 9.84 26.24
C LEU A 123 2.24 10.92 27.22
N LEU A 124 1.03 10.79 27.78
CA LEU A 124 0.47 11.75 28.74
C LEU A 124 1.33 11.85 30.02
N LEU A 125 1.75 10.70 30.57
CA LEU A 125 2.62 10.67 31.74
C LEU A 125 3.98 11.35 31.48
N ARG A 126 4.55 11.13 30.29
CA ARG A 126 5.82 11.76 29.91
C ARG A 126 5.68 13.25 29.60
N LEU A 127 4.53 13.67 29.05
CA LEU A 127 4.18 15.07 28.84
C LEU A 127 4.08 15.82 30.17
N ASN A 128 3.31 15.29 31.13
CA ASN A 128 3.20 15.84 32.48
C ASN A 128 4.55 15.96 33.18
N ALA A 129 5.44 14.99 32.94
CA ALA A 129 6.78 14.97 33.49
C ALA A 129 7.82 15.77 32.68
N LYS A 130 7.41 16.45 31.60
CA LYS A 130 8.29 17.21 30.69
C LYS A 130 9.51 16.40 30.22
N SER A 131 9.27 15.14 29.86
CA SER A 131 10.28 14.14 29.50
C SER A 131 10.18 13.66 28.04
N LEU A 132 9.31 14.29 27.25
CA LEU A 132 9.25 14.11 25.80
C LEU A 132 10.28 15.07 25.17
N PRO A 133 11.13 14.60 24.24
CA PRO A 133 11.99 15.49 23.47
C PRO A 133 11.14 16.38 22.57
N ASP A 134 11.29 17.71 22.69
CA ASP A 134 10.42 18.67 21.97
C ASP A 134 10.31 18.39 20.47
N PRO A 135 11.40 18.13 19.72
CA PRO A 135 11.27 17.90 18.30
C PRO A 135 10.55 16.59 17.97
N GLU A 136 10.82 15.51 18.73
CA GLU A 136 10.12 14.23 18.52
C GLU A 136 8.64 14.35 18.85
N TRP A 137 8.31 15.18 19.85
CA TRP A 137 6.93 15.44 20.25
C TRP A 137 6.18 16.31 19.26
N GLN A 138 6.75 17.43 18.80
CA GLN A 138 6.15 18.25 17.75
C GLN A 138 5.94 17.41 16.49
N ALA A 139 6.96 16.64 16.13
CA ALA A 139 6.85 15.73 15.03
C ALA A 139 5.67 14.75 15.27
N PHE A 140 5.54 14.11 16.43
CA PHE A 140 4.38 13.27 16.70
C PHE A 140 3.02 13.99 16.55
N LEU A 141 2.93 15.26 16.97
CA LEU A 141 1.71 16.06 16.85
C LEU A 141 1.36 16.42 15.40
N ASP A 142 2.36 16.52 14.53
CA ASP A 142 2.17 16.78 13.10
C ASP A 142 1.65 15.55 12.32
N LEU A 143 1.63 14.37 12.93
CA LEU A 143 1.05 13.18 12.30
C LEU A 143 -0.43 13.36 12.01
N GLN A 144 -0.84 12.93 10.82
CA GLN A 144 -2.23 12.90 10.39
C GLN A 144 -3.05 12.01 11.32
N SER A 145 -4.15 12.55 11.85
CA SER A 145 -5.02 11.86 12.79
C SER A 145 -6.26 11.27 12.13
N HIS A 146 -6.71 11.86 11.01
CA HIS A 146 -8.03 11.62 10.40
C HIS A 146 -9.19 11.65 11.41
N VAL A 147 -9.04 12.43 12.49
CA VAL A 147 -9.96 12.36 13.64
C VAL A 147 -11.39 12.77 13.27
N ASP A 148 -11.56 13.73 12.36
CA ASP A 148 -12.87 14.23 11.96
C ASP A 148 -13.55 13.26 10.98
N GLU A 149 -12.80 12.62 10.08
CA GLU A 149 -13.28 11.55 9.21
C GLU A 149 -13.66 10.31 10.01
N ILE A 150 -12.86 9.93 11.01
CA ILE A 150 -13.19 8.82 11.91
C ILE A 150 -14.45 9.14 12.72
N ARG A 151 -14.58 10.38 13.22
CA ARG A 151 -15.77 10.81 14.00
C ARG A 151 -17.05 10.77 13.18
N SER A 152 -16.98 11.14 11.91
CA SER A 152 -18.15 11.15 11.00
C SER A 152 -18.47 9.78 10.41
N SER A 153 -17.51 8.86 10.38
CA SER A 153 -17.69 7.50 9.86
C SER A 153 -18.72 6.69 10.66
N GLN A 154 -19.64 6.04 9.94
CA GLN A 154 -20.65 5.15 10.49
C GLN A 154 -20.30 3.66 10.29
N ILE A 155 -19.08 3.36 9.86
CA ILE A 155 -18.61 1.98 9.67
C ILE A 155 -18.48 1.31 11.03
N LYS A 156 -19.10 0.13 11.16
CA LYS A 156 -19.10 -0.68 12.38
C LYS A 156 -18.28 -1.94 12.17
N ASN A 157 -17.61 -2.39 13.23
CA ASN A 157 -16.98 -3.71 13.28
C ASN A 157 -18.04 -4.82 13.50
N GLU A 158 -17.59 -6.07 13.58
CA GLU A 158 -18.41 -7.25 13.82
C GLU A 158 -19.24 -7.19 15.11
N ASP A 159 -18.76 -6.47 16.13
CA ASP A 159 -19.46 -6.22 17.39
C ASP A 159 -20.46 -5.05 17.31
N GLY A 160 -20.62 -4.41 16.15
CA GLY A 160 -21.53 -3.28 15.95
C GLY A 160 -21.00 -1.93 16.47
N LEU A 161 -19.71 -1.84 16.82
CA LEU A 161 -19.06 -0.64 17.36
C LEU A 161 -18.31 0.13 16.27
N THR A 162 -18.36 1.47 16.34
CA THR A 162 -17.58 2.33 15.43
C THR A 162 -16.16 2.54 15.98
N THR A 163 -15.22 2.85 15.09
CA THR A 163 -13.86 3.23 15.49
C THR A 163 -13.85 4.46 16.40
N TRP A 164 -14.75 5.43 16.17
CA TRP A 164 -14.89 6.60 17.04
C TRP A 164 -15.26 6.20 18.47
N HIS A 165 -16.22 5.27 18.64
CA HIS A 165 -16.58 4.79 19.97
C HIS A 165 -15.40 4.13 20.70
N ALA A 166 -14.59 3.34 19.99
CA ALA A 166 -13.37 2.77 20.55
C ALA A 166 -12.36 3.86 20.98
N ILE A 167 -12.21 4.92 20.19
CA ILE A 167 -11.36 6.08 20.52
C ILE A 167 -11.85 6.77 21.79
N GLU A 168 -13.16 6.98 21.94
CA GLU A 168 -13.74 7.59 23.15
C GLU A 168 -13.40 6.78 24.40
N LEU A 169 -13.64 5.46 24.36
CA LEU A 169 -13.34 4.56 25.48
C LEU A 169 -11.84 4.55 25.83
N MET A 170 -10.97 4.40 24.83
CA MET A 170 -9.52 4.34 25.05
C MET A 170 -8.96 5.67 25.56
N SER A 171 -9.48 6.80 25.05
CA SER A 171 -9.04 8.13 25.47
C SER A 171 -9.48 8.44 26.90
N GLN A 172 -10.70 8.05 27.27
CA GLN A 172 -11.19 8.17 28.64
C GLN A 172 -10.37 7.33 29.61
N ALA A 173 -10.06 6.08 29.24
CA ALA A 173 -9.21 5.20 30.02
C ALA A 173 -7.80 5.79 30.20
N ALA A 174 -7.16 6.22 29.10
CA ALA A 174 -5.81 6.79 29.14
C ALA A 174 -5.75 8.08 29.99
N SER A 175 -6.77 8.95 29.88
CA SER A 175 -6.91 10.15 30.71
C SER A 175 -7.01 9.80 32.19
N SER A 176 -7.92 8.89 32.54
CA SER A 176 -8.16 8.47 33.92
C SER A 176 -6.93 7.83 34.56
N TYR A 177 -6.25 6.91 33.86
CA TYR A 177 -5.07 6.24 34.41
C TYR A 177 -3.85 7.15 34.52
N SER A 178 -3.66 8.08 33.58
CA SER A 178 -2.52 9.01 33.62
C SER A 178 -2.73 10.19 34.58
N GLY A 179 -3.96 10.48 34.99
CA GLY A 179 -4.31 11.69 35.74
C GLY A 179 -4.09 12.98 34.94
N SER A 180 -4.09 12.88 33.60
CA SER A 180 -3.85 14.00 32.71
C SER A 180 -4.88 15.12 32.91
N GLN A 181 -4.41 16.37 32.79
CA GLN A 181 -5.27 17.56 32.77
C GLN A 181 -5.52 18.06 31.34
N GLU A 182 -4.99 17.36 30.34
CA GLU A 182 -5.21 17.70 28.95
C GLU A 182 -6.70 17.55 28.56
N PRO A 183 -7.23 18.40 27.66
CA PRO A 183 -8.59 18.27 27.17
C PRO A 183 -8.84 16.90 26.54
N ILE A 184 -10.01 16.31 26.79
CA ILE A 184 -10.34 14.98 26.24
C ILE A 184 -10.28 14.96 24.71
N SER A 185 -10.63 16.07 24.05
CA SER A 185 -10.53 16.22 22.60
C SER A 185 -9.08 16.11 22.11
N PHE A 186 -8.12 16.65 22.85
CA PHE A 186 -6.70 16.48 22.54
C PHE A 186 -6.29 15.01 22.66
N ILE A 187 -6.69 14.33 23.73
CA ILE A 187 -6.38 12.92 23.96
C ILE A 187 -7.01 12.04 22.87
N GLN A 188 -8.25 12.32 22.45
CA GLN A 188 -8.89 11.64 21.32
C GLN A 188 -8.09 11.79 20.03
N THR A 189 -7.56 12.97 19.75
CA THR A 189 -6.69 13.19 18.59
C THR A 189 -5.37 12.43 18.72
N LEU A 190 -4.76 12.35 19.92
CA LEU A 190 -3.56 11.50 20.13
C LEU A 190 -3.88 10.02 19.89
N THR A 191 -5.01 9.53 20.40
CA THR A 191 -5.46 8.14 20.20
C THR A 191 -5.66 7.85 18.72
N ALA A 192 -6.33 8.74 17.99
CA ALA A 192 -6.50 8.61 16.54
C ALA A 192 -5.15 8.57 15.80
N ARG A 193 -4.21 9.47 16.13
CA ARG A 193 -2.85 9.44 15.57
C ARG A 193 -2.15 8.11 15.81
N ILE A 194 -2.26 7.54 17.01
CA ILE A 194 -1.68 6.22 17.31
C ILE A 194 -2.32 5.13 16.46
N LEU A 195 -3.64 5.11 16.32
CA LEU A 195 -4.31 4.09 15.51
C LEU A 195 -3.94 4.16 14.03
N ILE A 196 -3.73 5.37 13.49
CA ILE A 196 -3.41 5.56 12.06
C ILE A 196 -1.93 5.33 11.75
N ASN A 197 -1.03 5.69 12.67
CA ASN A 197 0.42 5.79 12.38
C ASN A 197 1.28 4.74 13.09
N SER A 198 0.70 3.79 13.83
CA SER A 198 1.47 2.75 14.50
C SER A 198 1.90 1.64 13.55
N HIS A 199 3.08 1.10 13.81
CA HIS A 199 3.65 -0.05 13.12
C HIS A 199 3.67 -1.25 14.04
N THR A 200 3.42 -2.43 13.48
CA THR A 200 3.55 -3.70 14.20
C THR A 200 5.03 -4.05 14.35
N LEU A 201 5.47 -4.27 15.59
CA LEU A 201 6.75 -4.91 15.87
C LEU A 201 6.62 -6.40 15.61
N THR A 202 7.60 -7.02 14.97
CA THR A 202 7.54 -8.44 14.63
C THR A 202 8.78 -9.23 15.06
N THR A 203 8.59 -10.55 15.23
CA THR A 203 9.69 -11.50 15.31
C THR A 203 10.38 -11.65 13.94
N PRO A 204 11.55 -12.31 13.86
CA PRO A 204 12.13 -12.71 12.57
C PRO A 204 11.20 -13.58 11.71
N ASN A 205 10.21 -14.26 12.33
CA ASN A 205 9.21 -15.08 11.66
C ASN A 205 7.93 -14.29 11.32
N LEU A 206 7.94 -12.97 11.51
CA LEU A 206 6.82 -12.05 11.27
C LEU A 206 5.63 -12.19 12.23
N ASP A 207 5.82 -12.85 13.39
CA ASP A 207 4.80 -12.88 14.43
C ASP A 207 4.69 -11.51 15.11
N PRO A 208 3.49 -10.98 15.37
CA PRO A 208 3.30 -9.69 16.02
C PRO A 208 3.76 -9.73 17.49
N LEU A 209 4.69 -8.86 17.86
CA LEU A 209 5.20 -8.68 19.22
C LEU A 209 4.54 -7.53 19.97
N GLY A 210 3.98 -6.56 19.25
CA GLY A 210 3.42 -5.34 19.81
C GLY A 210 3.33 -4.23 18.79
N ILE A 211 3.17 -3.00 19.27
CA ILE A 211 3.04 -1.82 18.43
C ILE A 211 4.04 -0.74 18.81
N THR A 212 4.54 -0.03 17.81
CA THR A 212 5.47 1.08 17.98
C THR A 212 5.08 2.27 17.13
N ASN A 213 5.42 3.46 17.62
CA ASN A 213 5.47 4.67 16.81
C ASN A 213 6.89 5.22 16.91
N GLY A 214 7.69 4.88 15.90
CA GLY A 214 8.99 5.49 15.63
C GLY A 214 8.99 5.91 14.18
N LEU A 215 9.17 7.20 13.92
CA LEU A 215 9.16 7.72 12.56
C LEU A 215 10.32 8.71 12.34
N PRO A 216 10.84 8.83 11.11
CA PRO A 216 11.89 9.79 10.75
C PRO A 216 11.36 11.23 10.87
N ASP A 217 12.21 12.21 10.58
CA ASP A 217 11.80 13.60 10.35
C ASP A 217 12.57 14.12 9.12
N PRO A 218 11.92 14.72 8.10
CA PRO A 218 10.48 14.87 7.89
C PRO A 218 9.79 13.58 7.40
N ARG A 219 8.45 13.49 7.54
CA ARG A 219 7.70 12.22 7.45
C ARG A 219 6.77 12.11 6.25
N PRO A 220 6.54 10.89 5.76
CA PRO A 220 5.40 10.60 4.90
C PRO A 220 4.14 10.48 5.75
N ASP A 221 3.07 11.13 5.31
CA ASP A 221 1.68 10.98 5.77
C ASP A 221 1.10 9.61 5.42
N HIS A 222 1.78 8.83 4.56
CA HIS A 222 1.31 7.53 4.13
C HIS A 222 2.33 6.41 4.30
N ASN A 223 1.87 5.36 4.97
CA ASN A 223 2.31 4.01 4.72
C ASN A 223 1.90 3.66 3.27
N PHE A 224 2.80 3.10 2.47
CA PHE A 224 2.46 2.56 1.14
C PHE A 224 1.24 1.61 1.20
N ASP A 225 1.02 0.98 2.35
CA ASP A 225 -0.14 0.13 2.62
C ASP A 225 -1.48 0.89 2.64
N ALA A 226 -1.51 2.18 3.01
CA ALA A 226 -2.75 2.97 3.08
C ALA A 226 -3.29 3.35 1.69
N VAL A 227 -2.40 3.75 0.78
CA VAL A 227 -2.73 4.01 -0.64
C VAL A 227 -3.22 2.72 -1.30
N GLN A 228 -2.51 1.61 -1.05
CA GLN A 228 -2.90 0.29 -1.52
C GLN A 228 -4.26 -0.15 -0.94
N ALA A 229 -4.47 -0.01 0.37
CA ALA A 229 -5.73 -0.37 1.04
C ALA A 229 -6.91 0.47 0.53
N ARG A 230 -6.70 1.78 0.31
CA ARG A 230 -7.72 2.66 -0.26
C ARG A 230 -8.10 2.25 -1.68
N ALA A 231 -7.11 1.97 -2.52
CA ALA A 231 -7.35 1.54 -3.89
C ALA A 231 -8.07 0.18 -3.96
N VAL A 232 -7.69 -0.77 -3.10
CA VAL A 232 -8.38 -2.07 -2.97
C VAL A 232 -9.81 -1.88 -2.46
N GLY A 233 -10.02 -1.00 -1.48
CA GLY A 233 -11.36 -0.69 -0.96
C GLY A 233 -12.28 -0.13 -2.04
N LEU A 234 -11.78 0.80 -2.86
CA LEU A 234 -12.53 1.34 -4.01
C LEU A 234 -12.86 0.28 -5.06
N GLN A 235 -11.93 -0.67 -5.31
CA GLN A 235 -12.19 -1.80 -6.22
C GLN A 235 -13.29 -2.73 -5.69
N ALA A 236 -13.26 -3.03 -4.38
CA ALA A 236 -14.26 -3.85 -3.74
C ALA A 236 -15.65 -3.18 -3.80
N GLU A 237 -15.73 -1.88 -3.51
CA GLU A 237 -16.96 -1.09 -3.63
C GLU A 237 -17.48 -1.08 -5.07
N ALA A 238 -16.61 -0.83 -6.06
CA ALA A 238 -16.96 -0.85 -7.47
C ALA A 238 -17.57 -2.19 -7.93
N SER A 239 -17.14 -3.31 -7.33
CA SER A 239 -17.64 -4.65 -7.66
C SER A 239 -19.10 -4.87 -7.23
N THR A 240 -19.65 -4.00 -6.38
CA THR A 240 -21.03 -4.05 -5.91
C THR A 240 -21.98 -3.12 -6.66
N LEU A 241 -21.46 -2.31 -7.59
CA LEU A 241 -22.21 -1.26 -8.28
C LEU A 241 -22.47 -1.60 -9.76
N PRO A 242 -23.50 -0.99 -10.38
CA PRO A 242 -23.68 -1.02 -11.83
C PRO A 242 -22.48 -0.40 -12.58
N GLN A 243 -22.28 -0.78 -13.85
CA GLN A 243 -21.03 -0.50 -14.55
C GLN A 243 -20.70 1.00 -14.67
N ASP A 244 -21.69 1.85 -14.88
CA ASP A 244 -21.54 3.31 -15.00
C ASP A 244 -20.96 3.95 -13.72
N ARG A 245 -21.46 3.55 -12.54
CA ARG A 245 -20.98 4.05 -11.24
C ARG A 245 -19.66 3.40 -10.83
N ALA A 246 -19.45 2.12 -11.18
CA ALA A 246 -18.20 1.42 -10.94
C ALA A 246 -17.02 2.05 -11.70
N ALA A 247 -17.25 2.57 -12.92
CA ALA A 247 -16.21 3.20 -13.74
C ALA A 247 -15.52 4.39 -13.04
N ALA A 248 -16.30 5.24 -12.37
CA ALA A 248 -15.79 6.40 -11.65
C ALA A 248 -14.90 6.00 -10.45
N LEU A 249 -15.32 4.99 -9.68
CA LEU A 249 -14.55 4.46 -8.56
C LEU A 249 -13.26 3.79 -9.02
N LEU A 250 -13.30 3.01 -10.11
CA LEU A 250 -12.11 2.35 -10.66
C LEU A 250 -11.10 3.37 -11.21
N LYS A 251 -11.59 4.43 -11.87
CA LYS A 251 -10.74 5.55 -12.31
C LYS A 251 -10.10 6.27 -11.11
N SER A 252 -10.87 6.51 -10.04
CA SER A 252 -10.36 7.09 -8.80
C SER A 252 -9.30 6.20 -8.15
N ALA A 253 -9.54 4.88 -8.07
CA ALA A 253 -8.59 3.90 -7.55
C ALA A 253 -7.27 3.89 -8.33
N LEU A 254 -7.33 3.96 -9.67
CA LEU A 254 -6.12 4.09 -10.51
C LEU A 254 -5.42 5.45 -10.32
N GLY A 255 -6.18 6.52 -10.03
CA GLY A 255 -5.62 7.83 -9.68
C GLY A 255 -4.79 7.80 -8.40
N PHE A 256 -5.31 7.16 -7.34
CA PHE A 256 -4.55 6.94 -6.10
C PHE A 256 -3.26 6.14 -6.33
N LEU A 257 -3.24 5.25 -7.32
CA LEU A 257 -2.08 4.45 -7.69
C LEU A 257 -1.17 5.14 -8.71
N GLY A 258 -1.36 6.42 -9.02
CA GLY A 258 -0.60 7.14 -10.06
C GLY A 258 0.92 7.13 -9.85
N HIS A 259 1.37 7.14 -8.59
CA HIS A 259 2.78 7.02 -8.21
C HIS A 259 3.21 5.59 -7.83
N TYR A 260 2.27 4.64 -7.85
CA TYR A 260 2.53 3.25 -7.50
C TYR A 260 3.01 2.47 -8.74
N PRO A 261 3.98 1.55 -8.62
CA PRO A 261 4.47 0.79 -9.77
C PRO A 261 3.32 0.04 -10.48
N PRO A 262 3.08 0.27 -11.78
CA PRO A 262 1.89 -0.25 -12.47
C PRO A 262 1.85 -1.78 -12.54
N HIS A 263 3.00 -2.43 -12.42
CA HIS A 263 3.16 -3.88 -12.41
C HIS A 263 3.05 -4.51 -11.02
N ARG A 264 2.87 -3.75 -9.93
CA ARG A 264 2.66 -4.33 -8.60
C ARG A 264 1.18 -4.33 -8.24
N GLN A 265 0.71 -5.39 -7.59
CA GLN A 265 -0.65 -5.41 -7.05
C GLN A 265 -0.83 -4.24 -6.07
N PRO A 266 -1.99 -3.56 -6.09
CA PRO A 266 -3.24 -3.94 -6.75
C PRO A 266 -3.42 -3.37 -8.17
N SER A 267 -2.45 -2.61 -8.71
CA SER A 267 -2.60 -1.88 -9.98
C SER A 267 -3.02 -2.76 -11.17
N PRO A 268 -2.40 -3.94 -11.44
CA PRO A 268 -2.83 -4.82 -12.52
C PRO A 268 -4.26 -5.35 -12.37
N SER A 269 -4.68 -5.66 -11.14
CA SER A 269 -6.03 -6.14 -10.85
C SER A 269 -7.07 -5.06 -11.15
N ILE A 270 -6.86 -3.87 -10.60
CA ILE A 270 -7.78 -2.73 -10.77
C ILE A 270 -7.84 -2.30 -12.24
N LEU A 271 -6.70 -2.23 -12.93
CA LEU A 271 -6.63 -1.90 -14.35
C LEU A 271 -7.42 -2.91 -15.19
N HIS A 272 -7.34 -4.21 -14.87
CA HIS A 272 -8.11 -5.23 -15.56
C HIS A 272 -9.62 -5.08 -15.33
N THR A 273 -10.05 -4.84 -14.09
CA THR A 273 -11.47 -4.57 -13.78
C THR A 273 -11.96 -3.32 -14.51
N ALA A 274 -11.17 -2.25 -14.53
CA ALA A 274 -11.48 -1.02 -15.24
C ALA A 274 -11.58 -1.22 -16.76
N PHE A 275 -10.70 -2.04 -17.34
CA PHE A 275 -10.76 -2.44 -18.74
C PHE A 275 -12.06 -3.18 -19.09
N LEU A 276 -12.43 -4.21 -18.32
CA LEU A 276 -13.66 -4.97 -18.55
C LEU A 276 -14.91 -4.08 -18.44
N ASN A 277 -14.92 -3.17 -17.47
CA ASN A 277 -16.00 -2.21 -17.29
C ASN A 277 -16.10 -1.24 -18.49
N ALA A 278 -14.97 -0.74 -18.99
CA ALA A 278 -14.93 0.12 -20.16
C ALA A 278 -15.43 -0.59 -21.43
N ILE A 279 -15.09 -1.87 -21.62
CA ILE A 279 -15.64 -2.69 -22.73
C ILE A 279 -17.15 -2.85 -22.59
N ALA A 280 -17.65 -3.20 -21.40
CA ALA A 280 -19.08 -3.41 -21.15
C ALA A 280 -19.92 -2.14 -21.40
N THR A 281 -19.35 -0.97 -21.13
CA THR A 281 -19.98 0.34 -21.34
C THR A 281 -19.70 0.94 -22.73
N GLN A 282 -19.04 0.20 -23.62
CA GLN A 282 -18.64 0.66 -24.96
C GLN A 282 -17.78 1.95 -24.94
N SER A 283 -17.04 2.17 -23.85
CA SER A 283 -16.12 3.29 -23.69
C SER A 283 -14.79 2.97 -24.39
N TRP A 284 -14.81 2.87 -25.73
CA TRP A 284 -13.72 2.29 -26.53
C TRP A 284 -12.36 2.98 -26.34
N ALA A 285 -12.32 4.31 -26.29
CA ALA A 285 -11.08 5.06 -26.08
C ALA A 285 -10.45 4.79 -24.69
N ILE A 286 -11.29 4.66 -23.66
CA ILE A 286 -10.85 4.35 -22.29
C ILE A 286 -10.40 2.88 -22.20
N ALA A 287 -11.13 1.96 -22.83
CA ALA A 287 -10.73 0.55 -22.89
C ALA A 287 -9.36 0.39 -23.58
N LEU A 288 -9.12 1.15 -24.66
CA LEU A 288 -7.84 1.14 -25.38
C LEU A 288 -6.70 1.61 -24.47
N SER A 289 -6.87 2.72 -23.75
CA SER A 289 -5.80 3.23 -22.88
C SER A 289 -5.43 2.24 -21.78
N TYR A 290 -6.41 1.56 -21.17
CA TYR A 290 -6.15 0.52 -20.16
C TYR A 290 -5.47 -0.72 -20.77
N ALA A 291 -5.89 -1.17 -21.95
CA ALA A 291 -5.26 -2.30 -22.64
C ALA A 291 -3.81 -1.98 -23.03
N LEU A 292 -3.52 -0.76 -23.50
CA LEU A 292 -2.17 -0.33 -23.84
C LEU A 292 -1.27 -0.17 -22.61
N LYS A 293 -1.80 0.34 -21.49
CA LYS A 293 -1.08 0.34 -20.20
C LYS A 293 -0.67 -1.08 -19.79
N ALA A 294 -1.57 -2.04 -19.92
CA ALA A 294 -1.26 -3.44 -19.63
C ALA A 294 -0.17 -3.98 -20.60
N TYR A 295 -0.32 -3.75 -21.91
CA TYR A 295 0.59 -4.23 -22.94
C TYR A 295 2.02 -3.67 -22.80
N PHE A 296 2.16 -2.37 -22.51
CA PHE A 296 3.47 -1.70 -22.43
C PHE A 296 4.12 -1.76 -21.04
N LEU A 297 3.34 -1.62 -19.96
CA LEU A 297 3.89 -1.36 -18.62
C LEU A 297 3.82 -2.56 -17.68
N ILE A 298 2.96 -3.56 -17.95
CA ILE A 298 2.68 -4.67 -17.03
C ILE A 298 3.12 -5.99 -17.64
N ASP A 299 2.59 -6.33 -18.81
CA ASP A 299 2.77 -7.62 -19.46
C ASP A 299 4.24 -8.00 -19.69
N PRO A 300 5.16 -7.12 -20.13
CA PRO A 300 6.57 -7.47 -20.30
C PRO A 300 7.26 -7.84 -18.99
N LEU A 301 6.78 -7.30 -17.86
CA LEU A 301 7.36 -7.52 -16.53
C LEU A 301 6.79 -8.78 -15.87
N HIS A 302 5.48 -9.01 -16.00
CA HIS A 302 4.79 -10.18 -15.48
C HIS A 302 5.09 -11.44 -16.29
N TYR A 303 5.14 -11.28 -17.61
CA TYR A 303 5.28 -12.37 -18.57
C TYR A 303 6.47 -12.08 -19.49
N ARG A 304 7.67 -12.35 -18.97
CA ARG A 304 8.93 -12.02 -19.65
C ARG A 304 9.03 -12.60 -21.06
N SER A 305 8.47 -13.80 -21.27
CA SER A 305 8.39 -14.38 -22.62
C SER A 305 7.35 -13.66 -23.47
N SER A 306 7.74 -13.26 -24.69
CA SER A 306 6.83 -12.65 -25.67
C SER A 306 5.74 -13.62 -26.16
N TRP A 307 5.98 -14.93 -26.07
CA TRP A 307 5.03 -16.00 -26.36
C TRP A 307 4.45 -16.67 -25.10
N HIS A 308 4.43 -15.98 -23.96
CA HIS A 308 3.67 -16.48 -22.82
C HIS A 308 2.16 -16.53 -23.17
N PRO A 309 1.41 -17.61 -22.85
CA PRO A 309 0.02 -17.76 -23.27
C PRO A 309 -0.88 -16.56 -22.93
N VAL A 310 -0.79 -16.04 -21.71
CA VAL A 310 -1.55 -14.84 -21.29
C VAL A 310 -1.21 -13.61 -22.13
N ARG A 311 0.05 -13.43 -22.51
CA ARG A 311 0.50 -12.29 -23.32
C ARG A 311 -0.04 -12.38 -24.74
N VAL A 312 0.01 -13.58 -25.34
CA VAL A 312 -0.53 -13.82 -26.68
C VAL A 312 -2.04 -13.59 -26.71
N VAL A 313 -2.77 -14.09 -25.70
CA VAL A 313 -4.22 -13.84 -25.58
C VAL A 313 -4.54 -12.36 -25.34
N ARG A 314 -3.77 -11.64 -24.51
CA ARG A 314 -3.97 -10.20 -24.30
C ARG A 314 -3.70 -9.38 -25.56
N LYS A 315 -2.68 -9.75 -26.35
CA LYS A 315 -2.45 -9.15 -27.68
C LYS A 315 -3.62 -9.42 -28.62
N TRP A 316 -4.19 -10.62 -28.60
CA TRP A 316 -5.39 -10.95 -29.37
C TRP A 316 -6.59 -10.08 -28.98
N VAL A 317 -6.85 -9.92 -27.69
CA VAL A 317 -7.90 -8.99 -27.20
C VAL A 317 -7.63 -7.56 -27.66
N LEU A 318 -6.38 -7.09 -27.58
CA LEU A 318 -6.00 -5.75 -28.05
C LEU A 318 -6.19 -5.60 -29.56
N LEU A 319 -5.84 -6.62 -30.37
CA LEU A 319 -6.09 -6.63 -31.81
C LEU A 319 -7.59 -6.49 -32.11
N ARG A 320 -8.44 -7.28 -31.44
CA ARG A 320 -9.90 -7.20 -31.61
C ARG A 320 -10.45 -5.81 -31.26
N LEU A 321 -9.96 -5.22 -30.19
CA LEU A 321 -10.32 -3.85 -29.80
C LEU A 321 -9.87 -2.82 -30.85
N VAL A 322 -8.64 -2.93 -31.33
CA VAL A 322 -8.12 -2.05 -32.41
C VAL A 322 -8.96 -2.17 -33.67
N THR A 323 -9.36 -3.38 -34.07
CA THR A 323 -10.21 -3.57 -35.26
C THR A 323 -11.62 -3.00 -35.06
N GLN A 324 -12.18 -3.09 -33.86
CA GLN A 324 -13.47 -2.47 -33.54
C GLN A 324 -13.37 -0.94 -33.66
N ILE A 325 -12.32 -0.34 -33.09
CA ILE A 325 -12.04 1.10 -33.16
C ILE A 325 -11.85 1.54 -34.61
N ALA A 326 -11.11 0.78 -35.41
CA ALA A 326 -10.90 1.07 -36.83
C ALA A 326 -12.22 1.10 -37.62
N GLY A 327 -13.14 0.17 -37.34
CA GLY A 327 -14.48 0.13 -37.94
C GLY A 327 -15.29 1.38 -37.61
N ILE A 328 -15.38 1.72 -36.32
CA ILE A 328 -16.10 2.90 -35.82
C ILE A 328 -15.56 4.20 -36.45
N VAL A 329 -14.22 4.33 -36.54
CA VAL A 329 -13.57 5.48 -37.20
C VAL A 329 -13.94 5.57 -38.68
N SER A 330 -14.00 4.42 -39.38
CA SER A 330 -14.37 4.37 -40.80
C SER A 330 -15.84 4.73 -41.04
N GLU A 331 -16.71 4.43 -40.09
CA GLU A 331 -18.14 4.77 -40.11
C GLU A 331 -18.42 6.23 -39.72
N GLY A 332 -17.42 6.96 -39.21
CA GLY A 332 -17.57 8.34 -38.76
C GLY A 332 -18.36 8.48 -37.45
N ASP A 333 -18.44 7.41 -36.66
CA ASP A 333 -19.11 7.46 -35.35
C ASP A 333 -18.24 8.24 -34.34
N GLY A 334 -18.83 9.30 -33.77
CA GLY A 334 -18.21 10.19 -32.80
C GLY A 334 -18.03 9.59 -31.40
N SER A 335 -18.18 8.28 -31.22
CA SER A 335 -17.96 7.57 -29.95
C SER A 335 -16.48 7.50 -29.52
N ILE A 336 -15.53 7.78 -30.43
CA ILE A 336 -14.08 7.73 -30.17
C ILE A 336 -13.47 9.14 -30.13
N LYS A 337 -14.06 10.03 -29.33
CA LYS A 337 -13.53 11.40 -29.17
C LYS A 337 -12.15 11.38 -28.54
N GLY A 338 -11.24 12.18 -29.11
CA GLY A 338 -9.93 12.45 -28.54
C GLY A 338 -8.82 11.48 -28.95
N LEU A 339 -9.10 10.36 -29.62
CA LEU A 339 -8.04 9.55 -30.25
C LEU A 339 -7.55 10.14 -31.58
N GLU A 340 -8.39 10.92 -32.25
CA GLU A 340 -8.10 11.61 -33.52
C GLU A 340 -6.83 12.47 -33.44
N LYS A 341 -6.60 13.12 -32.28
CA LYS A 341 -5.44 13.99 -32.04
C LYS A 341 -4.09 13.28 -32.17
N PHE A 342 -4.08 11.95 -32.07
CA PHE A 342 -2.85 11.15 -32.15
C PHE A 342 -2.49 10.73 -33.58
N GLY A 343 -3.40 10.88 -34.55
CA GLY A 343 -3.14 10.55 -35.96
C GLY A 343 -2.71 9.09 -36.16
N ILE A 344 -3.38 8.16 -35.47
CA ILE A 344 -3.04 6.73 -35.46
C ILE A 344 -3.49 6.07 -36.76
N ASN A 345 -2.58 5.34 -37.40
CA ASN A 345 -2.90 4.47 -38.52
C ASN A 345 -3.34 3.09 -38.00
N TRP A 346 -4.65 2.93 -37.80
CA TRP A 346 -5.23 1.70 -37.25
C TRP A 346 -4.94 0.43 -38.05
N GLN A 347 -4.74 0.55 -39.36
CA GLN A 347 -4.41 -0.60 -40.22
C GLN A 347 -3.00 -1.10 -39.94
N ILE A 348 -2.03 -0.19 -39.81
CA ILE A 348 -0.64 -0.54 -39.47
C ILE A 348 -0.58 -1.17 -38.08
N VAL A 349 -1.32 -0.62 -37.11
CA VAL A 349 -1.42 -1.19 -35.76
C VAL A 349 -2.00 -2.60 -35.76
N ALA A 350 -3.11 -2.82 -36.46
CA ALA A 350 -3.74 -4.14 -36.55
C ALA A 350 -2.81 -5.18 -37.18
N VAL A 351 -2.14 -4.82 -38.29
CA VAL A 351 -1.17 -5.71 -38.96
C VAL A 351 0.01 -6.04 -38.04
N GLY A 352 0.55 -5.05 -37.33
CA GLY A 352 1.65 -5.25 -36.38
C GLY A 352 1.30 -6.21 -35.24
N LEU A 353 0.16 -5.98 -34.59
CA LEU A 353 -0.33 -6.86 -33.53
C LEU A 353 -0.60 -8.27 -34.05
N PHE A 354 -1.19 -8.38 -35.24
CA PHE A 354 -1.44 -9.67 -35.89
C PHE A 354 -0.14 -10.46 -36.10
N HIS A 355 0.93 -9.84 -36.60
CA HIS A 355 2.23 -10.50 -36.76
C HIS A 355 2.79 -11.00 -35.42
N GLU A 356 2.76 -10.17 -34.37
CA GLU A 356 3.19 -10.60 -33.03
C GLU A 356 2.41 -11.80 -32.49
N ILE A 357 1.11 -11.90 -32.79
CA ILE A 357 0.25 -12.99 -32.36
C ILE A 357 0.47 -14.23 -33.22
N SER A 358 0.57 -14.08 -34.54
CA SER A 358 0.79 -15.17 -35.49
C SER A 358 2.12 -15.88 -35.23
N ASP A 359 3.17 -15.11 -34.91
CA ASP A 359 4.47 -15.65 -34.52
C ASP A 359 4.40 -16.32 -33.12
N GLY A 360 3.66 -15.72 -32.18
CA GLY A 360 3.58 -16.19 -30.79
C GLY A 360 2.62 -17.36 -30.55
N ALA A 361 1.55 -17.50 -31.34
CA ALA A 361 0.50 -18.50 -31.11
C ALA A 361 1.00 -19.95 -31.21
N PRO A 362 1.79 -20.35 -32.23
CA PRO A 362 2.38 -21.69 -32.30
C PRO A 362 3.28 -22.03 -31.11
N HIS A 363 4.06 -21.06 -30.63
CA HIS A 363 4.97 -21.23 -29.50
C HIS A 363 4.25 -21.31 -28.15
N SER A 364 3.09 -20.65 -28.03
CA SER A 364 2.34 -20.54 -26.77
C SER A 364 1.28 -21.62 -26.60
N HIS A 365 0.51 -21.91 -27.64
CA HIS A 365 -0.65 -22.82 -27.60
C HIS A 365 -0.47 -24.06 -28.49
N GLY A 366 0.55 -24.07 -29.35
CA GLY A 366 0.84 -25.14 -30.31
C GLY A 366 0.32 -24.84 -31.72
N SER A 367 1.06 -25.30 -32.73
CA SER A 367 0.78 -25.06 -34.15
C SER A 367 -0.58 -25.57 -34.64
N ASN A 368 -1.11 -26.62 -33.99
CA ASN A 368 -2.37 -27.28 -34.32
C ASN A 368 -3.49 -26.96 -33.31
N SER A 369 -3.29 -25.95 -32.45
CA SER A 369 -4.31 -25.60 -31.47
C SER A 369 -5.51 -24.89 -32.12
N PRO A 370 -6.72 -24.98 -31.52
CA PRO A 370 -7.88 -24.23 -31.99
C PRO A 370 -7.62 -22.72 -32.06
N PHE A 371 -6.90 -22.18 -31.07
CA PHE A 371 -6.53 -20.77 -31.03
C PHE A 371 -5.61 -20.38 -32.20
N THR A 372 -4.57 -21.17 -32.48
CA THR A 372 -3.68 -20.91 -33.63
C THR A 372 -4.44 -21.01 -34.96
N ALA A 373 -5.40 -21.93 -35.08
CA ALA A 373 -6.25 -22.04 -36.26
C ALA A 373 -7.16 -20.80 -36.42
N GLU A 374 -7.74 -20.31 -35.33
CA GLU A 374 -8.55 -19.08 -35.31
C GLU A 374 -7.73 -17.85 -35.74
N VAL A 375 -6.52 -17.68 -35.21
CA VAL A 375 -5.61 -16.60 -35.59
C VAL A 375 -5.34 -16.63 -37.10
N LYS A 376 -5.04 -17.82 -37.66
CA LYS A 376 -4.81 -17.98 -39.10
C LYS A 376 -6.05 -17.61 -39.92
N ALA A 377 -7.21 -18.15 -39.56
CA ALA A 377 -8.48 -17.89 -40.26
C ALA A 377 -8.84 -16.38 -40.24
N PHE A 378 -8.61 -15.71 -39.10
CA PHE A 378 -8.80 -14.26 -38.99
C PHE A 378 -7.88 -13.48 -39.95
N GLY A 379 -6.60 -13.86 -40.03
CA GLY A 379 -5.66 -13.23 -40.96
C GLY A 379 -6.07 -13.39 -42.42
N GLU A 380 -6.48 -14.59 -42.81
CA GLU A 380 -6.96 -14.88 -44.18
C GLU A 380 -8.20 -14.07 -44.54
N GLY A 381 -9.18 -14.01 -43.64
CA GLY A 381 -10.44 -13.29 -43.84
C GLY A 381 -10.28 -11.76 -43.84
N ALA A 382 -9.38 -11.22 -43.02
CA ALA A 382 -9.11 -9.79 -42.94
C ALA A 382 -8.04 -9.29 -43.93
N GLY A 383 -7.44 -10.20 -44.73
CA GLY A 383 -6.32 -9.89 -45.62
C GLY A 383 -5.02 -9.49 -44.88
N MET A 384 -4.96 -9.71 -43.56
CA MET A 384 -3.81 -9.38 -42.72
C MET A 384 -2.73 -10.46 -42.92
N GLY A 385 -1.58 -10.06 -43.48
CA GLY A 385 -0.49 -10.97 -43.86
C GLY A 385 -0.08 -10.88 -45.34
N ARG A 386 -0.83 -10.13 -46.17
CA ARG A 386 -0.45 -9.81 -47.55
C ARG A 386 0.28 -8.47 -47.59
N GLY A 387 1.58 -8.48 -47.29
CA GLY A 387 2.43 -7.29 -47.35
C GLY A 387 3.62 -7.37 -46.41
N LYS A 388 4.71 -6.64 -46.71
CA LYS A 388 5.82 -6.48 -45.76
C LYS A 388 5.39 -5.53 -44.65
N CYS A 389 5.48 -5.96 -43.40
CA CYS A 389 5.38 -5.05 -42.26
C CYS A 389 6.63 -4.15 -42.25
N GLU A 390 6.47 -2.90 -42.67
CA GLU A 390 7.57 -1.93 -42.60
C GLU A 390 7.82 -1.55 -41.15
N LYS A 391 8.89 -2.13 -40.59
CA LYS A 391 9.27 -1.96 -39.18
C LYS A 391 9.35 -0.48 -38.75
N ALA A 392 9.79 0.41 -39.64
CA ALA A 392 9.88 1.85 -39.36
C ALA A 392 8.50 2.49 -39.13
N LEU A 393 7.50 2.15 -39.96
CA LEU A 393 6.14 2.63 -39.80
C LEU A 393 5.49 2.06 -38.53
N LEU A 394 5.79 0.80 -38.21
CA LEU A 394 5.31 0.15 -37.00
C LEU A 394 5.80 0.84 -35.73
N GLU A 395 7.09 1.18 -35.66
CA GLU A 395 7.68 1.89 -34.52
C GLU A 395 7.08 3.29 -34.35
N GLU A 396 6.78 3.99 -35.44
CA GLU A 396 6.10 5.29 -35.40
C GLU A 396 4.71 5.17 -34.75
N GLU A 397 3.92 4.17 -35.16
CA GLU A 397 2.61 3.91 -34.56
C GLU A 397 2.71 3.47 -33.10
N TRP A 398 3.69 2.65 -32.74
CA TRP A 398 3.91 2.24 -31.35
C TRP A 398 4.27 3.44 -30.46
N ALA A 399 5.01 4.42 -30.99
CA ALA A 399 5.28 5.67 -30.27
C ALA A 399 4.00 6.49 -30.03
N LYS A 400 3.06 6.51 -30.98
CA LYS A 400 1.74 7.14 -30.81
C LYS A 400 0.91 6.39 -29.76
N LEU A 401 0.88 5.07 -29.79
CA LEU A 401 0.15 4.23 -28.82
C LEU A 401 0.70 4.36 -27.39
N ARG A 402 2.01 4.56 -27.21
CA ARG A 402 2.58 4.84 -25.88
C ARG A 402 2.01 6.14 -25.29
N LYS A 403 1.86 7.19 -26.10
CA LYS A 403 1.22 8.44 -25.66
C LYS A 403 -0.24 8.23 -25.25
N VAL A 404 -0.97 7.34 -25.93
CA VAL A 404 -2.34 6.95 -25.52
C VAL A 404 -2.34 6.20 -24.19
N ALA A 405 -1.33 5.37 -23.94
CA ALA A 405 -1.17 4.66 -22.67
C ALA A 405 -0.85 5.64 -21.52
N ASP A 406 -0.09 6.70 -21.77
CA ASP A 406 0.29 7.66 -20.75
C ASP A 406 -0.86 8.63 -20.37
N GLY A 407 -1.77 8.92 -21.31
CA GLY A 407 -2.99 9.70 -21.11
C GLY A 407 -2.97 11.08 -21.77
#